data_AF-A0A3B6EFK3-F1
#
_entry.id   AF-A0A3B6EFK3-F1
#
_cell.length_a   1.000
_cell.length_b   1.000
_cell.length_c   1.000
_cell.angle_alpha   90.00
_cell.angle_beta   90.00
_cell.angle_gamma   90.00
#
_symmetry.space_group_name_H-M   'P 1'
#
loop_
_entity.id
_entity.type
_entity.pdbx_description
1 polymer ?
#
loop_
_entity_poly.entity_id
_entity_poly.type
_entity_poly.pdbx_seq_one_letter_code
_entity_poly.pdbx_strand_id
1 'polypeptide(L)'
;MEQGVPEGGEPKNVAAVIADILTKECPSSTFLQNVGLDSRSKKKFNRSASTLDAHVQELEYKLERERQAAELMREELVEVKKKSEETEAARAAEYQLLLQRVEATHARAVASDARFARLMDLFEGKIV
;
A
#
# COMPACT_ATOMS: atom_id res chain seq x y z
N MET A 1 58.49 -54.48 -11.16
CA MET A 1 57.11 -54.77 -10.72
C MET A 1 57.11 -54.45 -9.23
N GLU A 2 56.70 -53.23 -8.83
CA GLU A 2 55.30 -52.91 -8.45
C GLU A 2 54.85 -53.89 -7.33
N GLN A 3 54.53 -53.53 -6.09
CA GLN A 3 54.02 -52.29 -5.51
C GLN A 3 54.42 -52.22 -4.03
N GLY A 4 54.89 -51.06 -3.58
CA GLY A 4 54.91 -50.74 -2.16
C GLY A 4 53.49 -50.35 -1.75
N VAL A 5 52.85 -51.17 -0.93
CA VAL A 5 51.65 -50.78 -0.19
C VAL A 5 52.11 -49.90 0.98
N PRO A 6 51.72 -48.62 1.08
CA PRO A 6 51.95 -47.88 2.31
C PRO A 6 50.82 -48.21 3.30
N GLU A 7 51.23 -48.77 4.44
CA GLU A 7 50.42 -48.88 5.64
C GLU A 7 49.93 -47.51 6.14
N GLY A 8 48.72 -47.51 6.71
CA GLY A 8 48.42 -46.81 7.97
C GLY A 8 48.11 -45.31 7.93
N GLY A 9 46.82 -44.97 7.97
CA GLY A 9 46.32 -43.68 8.44
C GLY A 9 44.86 -43.80 8.87
N GLU A 10 44.41 -43.00 9.84
CA GLU A 10 43.01 -42.97 10.31
C GLU A 10 42.03 -42.98 9.13
N PRO A 11 40.89 -43.71 9.22
CA PRO A 11 39.94 -43.80 8.12
C PRO A 11 39.47 -42.39 7.77
N LYS A 12 39.94 -41.88 6.63
CA LYS A 12 39.49 -40.60 6.09
C LYS A 12 37.96 -40.67 6.00
N ASN A 13 37.28 -39.79 6.71
CA ASN A 13 35.83 -39.65 6.63
C ASN A 13 35.43 -39.61 5.15
N VAL A 14 34.38 -40.35 4.77
CA VAL A 14 33.89 -40.45 3.39
C VAL A 14 33.73 -39.06 2.75
N ALA A 15 33.28 -38.06 3.51
CA ALA A 15 33.17 -36.69 3.06
C ALA A 15 34.53 -36.07 2.68
N ALA A 16 35.58 -36.35 3.45
CA ALA A 16 36.93 -35.88 3.16
C ALA A 16 37.52 -36.56 1.93
N VAL A 17 37.23 -37.86 1.72
CA VAL A 17 37.67 -38.60 0.52
C VAL A 17 37.00 -38.06 -0.74
N ILE A 18 35.68 -37.85 -0.70
CA ILE A 18 34.93 -37.29 -1.82
C ILE A 18 35.42 -35.87 -2.14
N ALA A 19 35.68 -35.05 -1.12
CA ALA A 19 36.24 -33.72 -1.32
C ALA A 19 37.63 -33.76 -1.96
N ASP A 20 38.52 -34.67 -1.54
CA ASP A 20 39.86 -34.81 -2.10
C ASP A 20 39.81 -35.24 -3.58
N ILE A 21 38.96 -36.20 -3.94
CA ILE A 21 38.77 -36.67 -5.32
C ILE A 21 38.24 -35.53 -6.20
N LEU A 22 37.18 -34.86 -5.75
CA LEU A 22 36.55 -33.78 -6.51
C LEU A 22 37.47 -32.57 -6.67
N THR A 23 38.39 -32.33 -5.73
CA THR A 23 39.33 -31.21 -5.83
C THR A 23 40.60 -31.54 -6.63
N LYS A 24 41.09 -32.78 -6.57
CA LYS A 24 42.35 -33.19 -7.21
C LYS A 24 42.15 -33.80 -8.60
N GLU A 25 41.14 -34.66 -8.76
CA GLU A 25 40.92 -35.39 -10.01
C GLU A 25 39.89 -34.73 -10.92
N CYS A 26 38.97 -33.94 -10.34
CA CYS A 26 37.94 -33.23 -11.09
C CYS A 26 37.89 -31.73 -10.75
N PRO A 27 38.98 -30.96 -10.92
CA PRO A 27 39.08 -29.56 -10.47
C PRO A 27 38.05 -28.61 -11.10
N SER A 28 37.40 -29.00 -12.20
CA SER A 28 36.28 -28.26 -12.82
C SER A 28 34.90 -28.59 -12.22
N SER A 29 34.82 -29.53 -11.28
CA SER A 29 33.57 -29.93 -10.63
C SER A 29 33.05 -28.82 -9.71
N THR A 30 31.82 -28.39 -9.93
CA THR A 30 31.11 -27.43 -9.07
C THR A 30 30.31 -28.12 -7.96
N PHE A 31 30.42 -29.45 -7.81
CA PHE A 31 29.61 -30.21 -6.87
C PHE A 31 29.70 -29.67 -5.44
N LEU A 32 30.92 -29.52 -4.89
CA LEU A 32 31.13 -28.99 -3.54
C LEU A 32 30.58 -27.56 -3.39
N GLN A 33 30.68 -26.75 -4.44
CA GLN A 33 30.17 -25.38 -4.46
C GLN A 33 28.63 -25.37 -4.43
N ASN A 34 28.00 -26.25 -5.20
CA ASN A 34 26.54 -26.38 -5.28
C ASN A 34 25.94 -26.91 -3.98
N VAL A 35 26.62 -27.85 -3.31
CA VAL A 35 26.16 -28.40 -2.02
C VAL A 35 26.62 -27.58 -0.81
N GLY A 36 27.29 -26.44 -1.03
CA GLY A 36 27.74 -25.54 0.04
C GLY A 36 28.85 -26.09 0.94
N LEU A 37 29.52 -27.17 0.53
CA LEU A 37 30.62 -27.81 1.26
C LEU A 37 32.00 -27.35 0.75
N ASP A 38 32.03 -26.51 -0.28
CA ASP A 38 33.26 -25.93 -0.77
C ASP A 38 33.84 -24.96 0.28
N SER A 39 34.94 -25.40 0.90
CA SER A 39 35.68 -24.61 1.88
C SER A 39 36.31 -23.33 1.28
N ARG A 40 36.44 -23.26 -0.05
CA ARG A 40 36.80 -22.03 -0.80
C ARG A 40 35.65 -21.03 -0.85
N SER A 41 34.41 -21.52 -0.86
CA SER A 41 33.19 -20.70 -0.86
C SER A 41 32.82 -20.24 0.56
N LYS A 42 33.74 -19.55 1.24
CA LYS A 42 33.38 -18.72 2.38
C LYS A 42 32.76 -17.41 1.86
N LYS A 43 31.57 -17.48 1.28
CA LYS A 43 30.77 -16.27 1.07
C LYS A 43 30.35 -15.80 2.47
N LYS A 44 31.15 -14.89 3.03
CA LYS A 44 31.03 -14.38 4.40
C LYS A 44 29.67 -13.70 4.55
N PHE A 45 28.68 -14.42 5.05
CA PHE A 45 27.50 -13.83 5.66
C PHE A 45 27.86 -13.32 7.07
N ASN A 46 29.00 -12.64 7.20
CA ASN A 46 29.54 -12.19 8.48
C ASN A 46 29.17 -10.72 8.68
N ARG A 47 27.87 -10.43 8.83
CA ARG A 47 27.48 -9.21 9.54
C ARG A 47 27.72 -9.50 11.02
N SER A 48 28.50 -8.64 11.70
CA SER A 48 28.66 -8.77 13.15
C SER A 48 27.30 -8.57 13.83
N ALA A 49 27.12 -9.15 15.01
CA ALA A 49 25.92 -8.93 15.82
C ALA A 49 25.63 -7.42 15.98
N SER A 50 26.66 -6.60 16.19
CA SER A 50 26.49 -5.14 16.29
C SER A 50 25.98 -4.47 15.01
N THR A 51 26.39 -4.95 13.82
CA THR A 51 25.86 -4.42 12.55
C THR A 51 24.42 -4.85 12.31
N LEU A 52 24.01 -6.00 12.83
CA LEU A 52 22.63 -6.45 12.79
C LEU A 52 21.77 -5.61 13.74
N ASP A 53 22.22 -5.41 14.98
CA ASP A 53 21.51 -4.61 15.99
C ASP A 53 21.34 -3.15 15.55
N ALA A 54 22.36 -2.52 14.98
CA ALA A 54 22.26 -1.16 14.45
C ALA A 54 21.23 -1.05 13.32
N HIS A 55 21.16 -2.07 12.45
CA HIS A 55 20.17 -2.11 11.37
C HIS A 55 18.76 -2.34 11.90
N VAL A 56 18.58 -3.16 12.95
CA VAL A 56 17.29 -3.33 13.61
C VAL A 56 16.81 -2.02 14.22
N GLN A 57 17.67 -1.30 14.96
CA GLN A 57 17.32 0.01 15.52
C GLN A 57 16.96 1.04 14.44
N GLU A 58 17.68 1.05 13.32
CA GLU A 58 17.36 1.93 12.20
C GLU A 58 15.96 1.62 11.62
N LEU A 59 15.63 0.33 11.46
CA LEU A 59 14.33 -0.08 10.96
C LEU A 59 13.20 0.25 11.95
N GLU A 60 13.40 0.04 13.24
CA GLU A 60 12.44 0.41 14.28
C GLU A 60 12.18 1.92 14.29
N TYR A 61 13.23 2.72 14.17
CA TYR A 61 13.11 4.18 14.08
C TYR A 61 12.32 4.62 12.84
N LYS A 62 12.59 4.02 11.67
CA LYS A 62 11.86 4.32 10.44
C LYS A 62 10.39 3.92 10.56
N LEU A 63 10.11 2.74 11.12
CA LEU A 63 8.76 2.25 11.34
C LEU A 63 7.98 3.19 12.26
N GLU A 64 8.61 3.67 13.34
CA GLU A 64 7.95 4.58 14.28
C GLU A 64 7.66 5.94 13.65
N ARG A 65 8.59 6.50 12.86
CA ARG A 65 8.31 7.70 12.06
C ARG A 65 7.16 7.50 11.10
N GLU A 66 7.13 6.37 10.40
CA GLU A 66 6.08 6.09 9.42
C GLU A 66 4.72 5.93 10.10
N ARG A 67 4.67 5.28 11.26
CA ARG A 67 3.45 5.20 12.09
C ARG A 67 2.94 6.58 12.47
N GLN A 68 3.81 7.46 12.95
CA GLN A 68 3.43 8.83 13.32
C GLN A 68 2.93 9.62 12.12
N ALA A 69 3.60 9.52 10.97
CA ALA A 69 3.15 10.16 9.73
C ALA A 69 1.79 9.62 9.26
N ALA A 70 1.59 8.31 9.33
CA ALA A 70 0.32 7.68 8.96
C ALA A 70 -0.83 8.09 9.90
N GLU A 71 -0.55 8.26 11.20
CA GLU A 71 -1.55 8.72 12.16
C GLU A 71 -1.97 10.17 11.87
N LEU A 72 -1.01 11.07 11.64
CA LEU A 72 -1.31 12.45 11.24
C LEU A 72 -2.14 12.50 9.96
N MET A 73 -1.79 11.71 8.94
CA MET A 73 -2.57 11.63 7.71
C MET A 73 -3.99 11.11 7.94
N ARG A 74 -4.19 10.16 8.87
CA ARG A 74 -5.54 9.69 9.23
C ARG A 74 -6.35 10.79 9.91
N GLU A 75 -5.75 11.52 10.85
CA GLU A 75 -6.39 12.65 11.52
C GLU A 75 -6.81 13.73 10.52
N GLU A 76 -5.91 14.11 9.61
CA GLU A 76 -6.22 15.06 8.53
C GLU A 76 -7.36 14.57 7.63
N LEU A 77 -7.36 13.29 7.25
CA LEU A 77 -8.43 12.70 6.44
C LEU A 77 -9.78 12.72 7.17
N VAL A 78 -9.80 12.45 8.47
CA VAL A 78 -11.03 12.54 9.29
C VAL A 78 -11.54 13.97 9.33
N GLU A 79 -10.66 14.95 9.51
CA GLU A 79 -11.04 16.37 9.54
C GLU A 79 -11.58 16.84 8.17
N VAL A 80 -10.89 16.48 7.08
CA VAL A 80 -11.32 16.80 5.71
C VAL A 80 -12.67 16.15 5.40
N LYS A 81 -12.85 14.89 5.77
CA LYS A 81 -14.12 14.19 5.56
C LYS A 81 -15.27 14.88 6.30
N LYS A 82 -15.06 15.23 7.57
CA LYS A 82 -16.05 15.96 8.37
C LYS A 82 -16.41 17.31 7.73
N LYS A 83 -15.42 18.10 7.34
CA LYS A 83 -15.64 19.38 6.65
C LYS A 83 -16.40 19.18 5.34
N SER A 84 -16.07 18.14 4.57
CA SER A 84 -16.77 17.82 3.32
C SER A 84 -18.24 17.54 3.58
N GLU A 85 -18.55 16.66 4.54
CA GLU A 85 -19.92 16.31 4.92
C GLU A 85 -20.72 17.54 5.39
N GLU A 86 -20.11 18.41 6.20
CA GLU A 86 -20.74 19.66 6.65
C GLU A 86 -21.04 20.60 5.47
N THR A 87 -20.10 20.77 4.53
CA THR A 87 -20.31 21.62 3.35
C THR A 87 -21.34 21.03 2.38
N GLU A 88 -21.39 19.72 2.24
CA GLU A 88 -22.38 19.03 1.42
C GLU A 88 -23.78 19.18 2.02
N ALA A 89 -23.92 19.01 3.33
CA ALA A 89 -25.19 19.22 4.04
C ALA A 89 -25.69 20.66 3.90
N ALA A 90 -24.79 21.65 4.06
CA ALA A 90 -25.14 23.06 3.86
C ALA A 90 -25.61 23.33 2.42
N ARG A 91 -24.88 22.81 1.42
CA ARG A 91 -25.24 22.94 0.01
C ARG A 91 -26.58 22.28 -0.32
N ALA A 92 -26.86 21.11 0.25
CA ALA A 92 -28.12 20.40 0.05
C ALA A 92 -29.31 21.22 0.60
N ALA A 93 -29.14 21.84 1.78
CA ALA A 93 -30.15 22.71 2.37
C ALA A 93 -30.41 23.96 1.51
N GLU A 94 -29.35 24.61 1.02
CA GLU A 94 -29.48 25.76 0.11
C GLU A 94 -30.20 25.38 -1.19
N TYR A 95 -29.85 24.23 -1.77
CA TYR A 95 -30.48 23.74 -2.98
C TYR A 95 -31.98 23.46 -2.78
N GLN A 96 -32.35 22.84 -1.64
CA GLN A 96 -33.74 22.59 -1.29
C GLN A 96 -34.53 23.90 -1.12
N LEU A 97 -33.94 24.91 -0.49
CA LEU A 97 -34.56 26.22 -0.34
C LEU A 97 -34.74 26.92 -1.70
N LEU A 98 -33.78 26.75 -2.62
CA LEU A 98 -33.88 27.29 -3.96
C LEU A 98 -35.02 26.63 -4.75
N LEU A 99 -35.17 25.31 -4.67
CA LEU A 99 -36.28 24.58 -5.29
C LEU A 99 -37.63 25.10 -4.78
N GLN A 100 -37.80 25.20 -3.46
CA GLN A 100 -39.03 25.76 -2.88
C GLN A 100 -39.31 27.18 -3.35
N ARG A 101 -38.27 28.01 -3.47
CA ARG A 101 -38.42 29.38 -3.98
C ARG A 101 -38.87 29.37 -5.44
N VAL A 102 -38.28 28.52 -6.28
CA VAL A 102 -38.68 28.39 -7.70
C VAL A 102 -40.13 27.96 -7.81
N GLU A 103 -40.54 26.93 -7.07
CA GLU A 103 -41.92 26.46 -7.03
C GLU A 103 -42.89 27.56 -6.58
N ALA A 104 -42.54 28.29 -5.51
CA ALA A 104 -43.35 29.40 -5.01
C ALA A 104 -43.47 30.55 -6.04
N THR A 105 -42.37 30.87 -6.74
CA THR A 105 -42.39 31.90 -7.79
C THR A 105 -43.22 31.48 -8.99
N HIS A 106 -43.16 30.20 -9.39
CA HIS A 106 -43.98 29.65 -10.46
C HIS A 106 -45.46 29.66 -10.07
N ALA A 107 -45.81 29.19 -8.88
CA ALA A 107 -47.18 29.21 -8.37
C ALA A 107 -47.74 30.64 -8.31
N ARG A 108 -46.92 31.62 -7.91
CA ARG A 108 -47.29 33.04 -7.92
C ARG A 108 -47.53 33.58 -9.33
N ALA A 109 -46.70 33.20 -10.30
CA ALA A 109 -46.89 33.59 -11.69
C ALA A 109 -48.22 33.03 -12.24
N VAL A 110 -48.48 31.73 -12.06
CA VAL A 110 -49.74 31.09 -12.47
C VAL A 110 -50.95 31.75 -11.82
N ALA A 111 -50.88 32.03 -10.52
CA ALA A 111 -51.96 32.72 -9.81
C ALA A 111 -52.17 34.15 -10.31
N SER A 112 -51.10 34.84 -10.69
CA SER A 112 -51.17 36.18 -11.30
C SER A 112 -51.82 36.13 -12.67
N ASP A 113 -51.40 35.21 -13.53
CA ASP A 113 -51.97 35.03 -14.88
C ASP A 113 -53.47 34.71 -14.80
N ALA A 114 -53.87 33.82 -13.88
CA ALA A 114 -55.28 33.51 -13.65
C ALA A 114 -56.10 34.72 -13.15
N ARG A 115 -55.50 35.62 -12.35
CA ARG A 115 -56.16 36.87 -11.94
C ARG A 115 -56.32 37.82 -13.13
N PHE A 116 -55.30 37.95 -13.97
CA PHE A 116 -55.38 38.76 -15.18
C PHE A 116 -56.41 38.23 -16.17
N ALA A 117 -56.45 36.92 -16.40
CA ALA A 117 -57.47 36.30 -17.25
C ALA A 117 -58.89 36.63 -16.75
N ARG A 118 -59.16 36.47 -15.44
CA ARG A 118 -60.45 36.84 -14.85
C ARG A 118 -60.81 38.32 -15.03
N LEU A 119 -59.84 39.23 -14.91
CA LEU A 119 -60.07 40.66 -15.15
C LEU A 119 -60.43 40.91 -16.62
N MET A 120 -59.75 40.26 -17.56
CA MET A 120 -60.06 40.38 -18.98
C MET A 120 -61.46 39.86 -19.31
N ASP A 121 -61.86 38.73 -18.76
CA ASP A 121 -63.20 38.18 -18.94
C ASP A 121 -64.30 39.13 -18.42
N LEU A 122 -64.04 39.87 -17.32
CA LEU A 122 -64.95 40.89 -16.81
C LEU A 122 -65.07 42.09 -17.76
N PHE A 123 -63.95 42.58 -18.31
CA PHE A 123 -63.97 43.68 -19.29
C PHE A 123 -64.67 43.30 -20.59
N GLU A 124 -64.54 42.04 -21.01
CA GLU A 124 -65.20 41.52 -22.20
C GLU A 124 -66.66 41.12 -21.95
N GLY A 125 -67.17 41.26 -20.73
CA GLY A 125 -68.55 40.93 -20.36
C GLY A 125 -68.87 39.43 -20.37
N LYS A 126 -67.84 38.58 -20.32
CA LYS A 126 -67.97 37.11 -20.34
C LYS A 126 -68.36 36.52 -18.99
N ILE A 127 -68.20 37.27 -17.91
CA ILE A 127 -68.54 36.87 -16.54
C ILE A 127 -69.32 38.02 -15.90
N VAL A 128 -70.49 37.73 -15.32
CA VAL A 128 -71.40 38.66 -14.62
C VAL A 128 -71.37 38.39 -13.12
#